data_AF-A0A960GXR9-F1
#
_entry.id   AF-A0A960GXR9-F1
#
_cell.length_a   1.000
_cell.length_b   1.000
_cell.length_c   1.000
_cell.angle_alpha   90.00
_cell.angle_beta   90.00
_cell.angle_gamma   90.00
#
_symmetry.space_group_name_H-M   'P 1'
#
loop_
_entity.id
_entity.type
_entity.pdbx_description
1 polymer ?
#
loop_
_entity_poly.entity_id
_entity_poly.type
_entity_poly.pdbx_seq_one_letter_code
_entity_poly.pdbx_strand_id
1 'polypeptide(L)'
;MTVDPRTSSLDLPIEWSQLSQAAVDEMTAAMAAAYVATYRGPHPGAPNTEAADTGPLIRAGAQPEAPRALIEAHERLAHSRPDGDTLVAVYAEGDPGGFGPALQIVTDQATMLMDSVTVLLHRLGVAYVALMNPVFRVRRGPTGELLDVRPASGTPEPGSTEESWIHVQLSPSVNRKALAEAQRLLPMVVADARQVAQDSVALSEVLQTLAREIDTDSGARFPGPDRADVADLLRWLAEGHFVLLGSQLCAVDGGTATVDESSRLGVARLRTEVLPELSNRGDLLVLAQATMPSFLRYGAYPYIVVVREQRPAGDVEHRFVGLFTVAAMSANVLDIPLVSRRVREVMAMSQNDPSHPGQLMLDIIQTIP
;
A
#
# COMPACT_ATOMS: atom_id res chain seq x y z
N MET A 1 57.16 9.09 4.08
CA MET A 1 55.96 8.54 4.75
C MET A 1 54.88 8.44 3.72
N THR A 2 54.63 7.21 3.29
CA THR A 2 53.69 6.80 2.26
C THR A 2 52.34 6.60 2.92
N VAL A 3 51.30 7.28 2.45
CA VAL A 3 49.91 6.95 2.73
C VAL A 3 49.29 6.53 1.40
N ASP A 4 48.82 5.29 1.37
CA ASP A 4 48.23 4.59 0.23
C ASP A 4 46.81 5.11 -0.06
N PRO A 5 46.51 5.61 -1.27
CA PRO A 5 45.20 6.13 -1.63
C PRO A 5 44.42 5.13 -2.51
N ARG A 6 44.34 3.85 -2.13
CA ARG A 6 43.46 2.88 -2.80
C ARG A 6 42.27 2.51 -1.91
N THR A 7 41.27 3.37 -1.86
CA THR A 7 39.86 3.03 -1.58
C THR A 7 39.02 4.31 -1.52
N SER A 8 38.82 4.98 -2.66
CA SER A 8 37.77 6.00 -2.78
C SER A 8 37.51 6.26 -4.26
N SER A 9 36.23 6.22 -4.62
CA SER A 9 35.67 6.47 -5.95
C SER A 9 35.92 5.38 -7.02
N LEU A 10 34.95 4.50 -7.19
CA LEU A 10 34.66 3.90 -8.50
C LEU A 10 33.72 4.88 -9.22
N ASP A 11 34.31 5.86 -9.91
CA ASP A 11 33.61 6.76 -10.83
C ASP A 11 33.40 6.07 -12.18
N LEU A 12 32.17 6.20 -12.72
CA LEU A 12 31.70 5.88 -14.09
C LEU A 12 31.32 4.41 -14.38
N PRO A 13 30.39 4.16 -15.34
CA PRO A 13 29.52 2.99 -15.32
C PRO A 13 30.36 1.75 -15.60
N ILE A 14 30.29 0.77 -14.70
CA ILE A 14 30.75 -0.56 -15.02
C ILE A 14 29.83 -1.06 -16.15
N GLU A 15 30.32 -1.05 -17.38
CA GLU A 15 29.70 -1.80 -18.46
C GLU A 15 29.77 -3.28 -18.05
N TRP A 16 28.61 -3.92 -17.93
CA TRP A 16 28.48 -5.33 -17.55
C TRP A 16 29.32 -6.28 -18.43
N SER A 17 29.65 -5.85 -19.66
CA SER A 17 30.51 -6.54 -20.63
C SER A 17 32.00 -6.59 -20.24
N GLN A 18 32.45 -5.82 -19.25
CA GLN A 18 33.85 -5.71 -18.84
C GLN A 18 34.16 -6.42 -17.50
N LEU A 19 33.15 -6.99 -16.85
CA LEU A 19 33.32 -7.75 -15.61
C LEU A 19 33.99 -9.11 -15.89
N SER A 20 34.96 -9.47 -15.06
CA SER A 20 35.51 -10.84 -15.08
C SER A 20 34.42 -11.86 -14.76
N GLN A 21 34.51 -13.07 -15.33
CA GLN A 21 33.55 -14.14 -15.06
C GLN A 21 33.41 -14.43 -13.55
N ALA A 22 34.51 -14.33 -12.79
CA ALA A 22 34.52 -14.50 -11.34
C ALA A 22 33.67 -13.43 -10.62
N ALA A 23 33.73 -12.18 -11.07
CA ALA A 23 32.92 -11.09 -10.50
C ALA A 23 31.42 -11.26 -10.83
N VAL A 24 31.10 -11.76 -12.02
CA VAL A 24 29.71 -12.10 -12.39
C VAL A 24 29.17 -13.23 -11.52
N ASP A 25 29.97 -14.27 -11.28
CA ASP A 25 29.55 -15.40 -10.45
C ASP A 25 29.40 -15.00 -8.97
N GLU A 26 30.28 -14.14 -8.44
CA GLU A 26 30.17 -13.59 -7.08
C GLU A 26 28.90 -12.72 -6.93
N MET A 27 28.61 -11.85 -7.90
CA MET A 27 27.39 -11.04 -7.90
C MET A 27 26.14 -11.91 -7.97
N THR A 28 26.12 -12.90 -8.85
CA THR A 28 25.00 -13.85 -8.99
C THR A 28 24.76 -14.59 -7.68
N ALA A 29 25.82 -15.01 -6.98
CA ALA A 29 25.72 -15.65 -5.67
C ALA A 29 25.17 -14.70 -4.60
N ALA A 30 25.59 -13.44 -4.59
CA ALA A 30 25.06 -12.42 -3.68
C ALA A 30 23.56 -12.15 -3.94
N MET A 31 23.14 -12.08 -5.20
CA MET A 31 21.73 -11.97 -5.56
C MET A 31 20.96 -13.21 -5.11
N ALA A 32 21.45 -14.42 -5.40
CA ALA A 32 20.82 -15.67 -4.96
C ALA A 32 20.60 -15.69 -3.44
N ALA A 33 21.60 -15.26 -2.67
CA ALA A 33 21.50 -15.15 -1.22
C ALA A 33 20.41 -14.14 -0.80
N ALA A 34 20.28 -13.00 -1.48
CA ALA A 34 19.22 -12.02 -1.21
C ALA A 34 17.81 -12.57 -1.48
N TYR A 35 17.63 -13.35 -2.55
CA TYR A 35 16.38 -14.05 -2.82
C TYR A 35 16.02 -15.04 -1.71
N VAL A 36 16.97 -15.91 -1.35
CA VAL A 36 16.79 -16.90 -0.28
C VAL A 36 16.50 -16.24 1.06
N ALA A 37 17.17 -15.12 1.38
CA ALA A 37 16.96 -14.38 2.62
C ALA A 37 15.55 -13.78 2.77
N THR A 38 14.82 -13.61 1.66
CA THR A 38 13.45 -13.08 1.65
C THR A 38 12.40 -14.14 1.35
N TYR A 39 12.79 -15.42 1.32
CA TYR A 39 11.87 -16.50 1.00
C TYR A 39 10.76 -16.62 2.07
N ARG A 40 9.53 -16.76 1.58
CA ARG A 40 8.31 -17.01 2.35
C ARG A 40 7.56 -18.17 1.70
N GLY A 41 7.56 -19.33 2.34
CA GLY A 41 6.92 -20.57 1.86
C GLY A 41 7.03 -21.69 2.90
N PRO A 42 6.66 -22.93 2.57
CA PRO A 42 6.89 -24.08 3.43
C PRO A 42 8.39 -24.30 3.69
N HIS A 43 8.80 -24.34 4.95
CA HIS A 43 10.20 -24.60 5.35
C HIS A 43 10.32 -25.79 6.30
N PRO A 44 11.48 -26.46 6.35
CA PRO A 44 11.77 -27.46 7.38
C PRO A 44 11.73 -26.82 8.77
N GLY A 45 10.74 -27.19 9.59
CA GLY A 45 10.63 -26.73 10.99
C GLY A 45 9.52 -25.71 11.30
N ALA A 46 8.70 -25.32 10.31
CA ALA A 46 7.48 -24.58 10.61
C ALA A 46 6.49 -25.49 11.38
N PRO A 47 5.86 -25.02 12.48
CA PRO A 47 4.76 -25.77 13.08
C PRO A 47 3.69 -25.96 12.01
N ASN A 48 3.20 -27.19 11.84
CA ASN A 48 2.10 -27.48 10.94
C ASN A 48 0.94 -26.53 11.28
N THR A 49 0.70 -25.52 10.45
CA THR A 49 -0.54 -24.76 10.50
C THR A 49 -1.64 -25.64 9.92
N GLU A 50 -2.10 -26.59 10.74
CA GLU A 50 -3.44 -27.15 10.61
C GLU A 50 -4.44 -26.02 10.85
N ALA A 51 -4.89 -25.33 9.80
CA ALA A 51 -6.21 -24.71 9.68
C ALA A 51 -6.29 -23.76 8.46
N ALA A 52 -6.64 -24.33 7.29
CA ALA A 52 -7.58 -23.79 6.31
C ALA A 52 -7.48 -24.67 5.06
N ASP A 53 -8.34 -25.67 5.01
CA ASP A 53 -8.52 -26.62 3.92
C ASP A 53 -8.99 -25.86 2.66
N THR A 54 -8.13 -25.69 1.65
CA THR A 54 -8.46 -25.44 0.22
C THR A 54 -7.23 -25.50 -0.70
N GLY A 55 -6.26 -26.39 -0.44
CA GLY A 55 -5.15 -26.63 -1.37
C GLY A 55 -4.30 -27.86 -1.02
N PRO A 56 -3.66 -28.52 -1.99
CA PRO A 56 -2.85 -29.70 -1.74
C PRO A 56 -1.68 -29.36 -0.80
N LEU A 57 -1.53 -30.17 0.25
CA LEU A 57 -0.43 -30.14 1.22
C LEU A 57 0.93 -30.13 0.48
N ILE A 58 1.61 -28.99 0.50
CA ILE A 58 2.96 -28.87 -0.06
C ILE A 58 3.94 -29.41 0.99
N ARG A 59 4.54 -30.58 0.71
CA ARG A 59 5.58 -31.15 1.56
C ARG A 59 6.77 -30.18 1.67
N ALA A 60 7.20 -29.89 2.91
CA ALA A 60 8.52 -29.35 3.17
C ALA A 60 9.58 -30.37 2.73
N GLY A 61 10.32 -30.07 1.66
CA GLY A 61 11.22 -31.05 1.02
C GLY A 61 12.58 -30.53 0.57
N ALA A 62 12.80 -29.22 0.48
CA ALA A 62 14.08 -28.67 0.04
C ALA A 62 14.40 -27.38 0.81
N GLN A 63 15.70 -27.09 0.97
CA GLN A 63 16.14 -25.76 1.37
C GLN A 63 15.68 -24.75 0.32
N PRO A 64 15.29 -23.52 0.72
CA PRO A 64 14.98 -22.48 -0.25
C PRO A 64 16.23 -22.20 -1.09
N GLU A 65 16.09 -22.36 -2.41
CA GLU A 65 17.14 -22.08 -3.40
C GLU A 65 16.62 -21.08 -4.43
N ALA A 66 17.50 -20.21 -4.90
CA ALA A 66 17.24 -19.30 -6.00
C ALA A 66 18.12 -19.72 -7.19
N PRO A 67 17.60 -20.50 -8.15
CA PRO A 67 18.38 -20.96 -9.29
C PRO A 67 18.90 -19.78 -10.11
N ARG A 68 20.10 -19.93 -10.71
CA ARG A 68 20.69 -18.90 -11.58
C ARG A 68 19.72 -18.45 -12.69
N ALA A 69 18.97 -19.39 -13.28
CA ALA A 69 18.00 -19.09 -14.32
C ALA A 69 16.86 -18.16 -13.87
N LEU A 70 16.44 -18.23 -12.60
CA LEU A 70 15.45 -17.32 -12.02
C LEU A 70 16.01 -15.90 -11.97
N ILE A 71 17.25 -15.75 -11.51
CA ILE A 71 17.93 -14.45 -11.37
C ILE A 71 18.12 -13.83 -12.75
N GLU A 72 18.66 -14.59 -13.71
CA GLU A 72 18.85 -14.15 -15.09
C GLU A 72 17.53 -13.75 -15.76
N ALA A 73 16.43 -14.44 -15.43
CA ALA A 73 15.10 -14.06 -15.93
C ALA A 73 14.62 -12.73 -15.35
N HIS A 74 14.88 -12.48 -14.06
CA HIS A 74 14.58 -11.21 -13.41
C HIS A 74 15.45 -10.06 -13.93
N GLU A 75 16.74 -10.31 -14.20
CA GLU A 75 17.63 -9.34 -14.84
C GLU A 75 17.17 -8.99 -16.26
N ARG A 76 16.77 -9.99 -17.06
CA ARG A 76 16.17 -9.74 -18.39
C ARG A 76 14.91 -8.90 -18.30
N LEU A 77 14.03 -9.20 -17.33
CA LEU A 77 12.83 -8.40 -17.08
C LEU A 77 13.20 -6.97 -16.69
N ALA A 78 14.18 -6.79 -15.80
CA ALA A 78 14.62 -5.49 -15.29
C ALA A 78 15.48 -4.68 -16.27
N HIS A 79 15.89 -5.27 -17.40
CA HIS A 79 16.90 -4.69 -18.29
C HIS A 79 16.57 -3.27 -18.76
N SER A 80 15.31 -3.00 -19.09
CA SER A 80 14.83 -1.68 -19.51
C SER A 80 13.54 -1.36 -18.79
N ARG A 81 13.61 -0.47 -17.81
CA ARG A 81 12.46 -0.02 -17.02
C ARG A 81 12.48 1.50 -16.91
N PRO A 82 11.56 2.23 -17.55
CA PRO A 82 11.35 3.64 -17.30
C PRO A 82 11.06 3.93 -15.82
N ASP A 83 11.39 5.13 -15.35
CA ASP A 83 11.15 5.50 -13.96
C ASP A 83 9.66 5.42 -13.60
N GLY A 84 9.33 4.82 -12.46
CA GLY A 84 7.94 4.59 -12.06
C GLY A 84 7.19 3.49 -12.82
N ASP A 85 7.82 2.75 -13.72
CA ASP A 85 7.16 1.60 -14.35
C ASP A 85 7.23 0.34 -13.47
N THR A 86 6.17 -0.46 -13.54
CA THR A 86 6.11 -1.80 -12.94
C THR A 86 6.13 -2.84 -14.05
N LEU A 87 7.16 -3.67 -14.05
CA LEU A 87 7.30 -4.75 -15.03
C LEU A 87 6.80 -6.05 -14.43
N VAL A 88 6.06 -6.82 -15.23
CA VAL A 88 5.48 -8.10 -14.80
C VAL A 88 5.68 -9.14 -15.89
N ALA A 89 6.30 -10.27 -15.54
CA ALA A 89 6.46 -11.41 -16.43
C ALA A 89 5.89 -12.68 -15.80
N VAL A 90 5.27 -13.51 -16.64
CA VAL A 90 4.76 -14.83 -16.26
C VAL A 90 5.53 -15.90 -17.02
N TYR A 91 5.99 -16.91 -16.28
CA TYR A 91 6.72 -18.06 -16.81
C TYR A 91 5.83 -19.28 -16.65
N ALA A 92 5.65 -20.03 -17.74
CA ALA A 92 4.78 -21.20 -17.75
C ALA A 92 5.41 -22.40 -17.04
N GLU A 93 4.59 -23.41 -16.75
CA GLU A 93 5.10 -24.73 -16.38
C GLU A 93 5.95 -25.29 -17.53
N GLY A 94 7.14 -25.79 -17.21
CA GLY A 94 8.11 -26.25 -18.21
C GLY A 94 8.95 -25.14 -18.87
N ASP A 95 9.02 -23.95 -18.25
CA ASP A 95 9.98 -22.91 -18.63
C ASP A 95 11.41 -23.51 -18.77
N PRO A 96 12.18 -23.15 -19.82
CA PRO A 96 13.53 -23.70 -20.03
C PRO A 96 14.49 -23.50 -18.85
N GLY A 97 14.27 -22.46 -18.04
CA GLY A 97 15.04 -22.19 -16.82
C GLY A 97 14.67 -23.08 -15.63
N GLY A 98 13.62 -23.91 -15.75
CA GLY A 98 13.23 -24.89 -14.74
C GLY A 98 12.62 -24.33 -13.45
N PHE A 99 12.35 -23.02 -13.39
CA PHE A 99 11.76 -22.36 -12.23
C PHE A 99 10.26 -22.03 -12.39
N GLY A 100 9.68 -22.31 -13.56
CA GLY A 100 8.26 -22.11 -13.82
C GLY A 100 7.37 -23.26 -13.28
N PRO A 101 6.08 -23.02 -13.01
CA PRO A 101 5.36 -21.78 -13.28
C PRO A 101 5.65 -20.70 -12.23
N ALA A 102 5.87 -19.47 -12.69
CA ALA A 102 6.26 -18.35 -11.84
C ALA A 102 5.73 -17.01 -12.34
N LEU A 103 5.68 -16.04 -11.43
CA LEU A 103 5.38 -14.64 -11.71
C LEU A 103 6.53 -13.80 -11.16
N GLN A 104 7.11 -12.93 -11.97
CA GLN A 104 8.14 -11.98 -11.56
C GLN A 104 7.64 -10.55 -11.72
N ILE A 105 7.96 -9.71 -10.74
CA ILE A 105 7.63 -8.28 -10.72
C ILE A 105 8.92 -7.50 -10.44
N VAL A 106 9.11 -6.38 -11.13
CA VAL A 106 10.17 -5.40 -10.86
C VAL A 106 9.53 -4.02 -10.76
N THR A 107 9.77 -3.33 -9.65
CA THR A 107 9.20 -2.02 -9.35
C THR A 107 10.06 -1.27 -8.35
N ASP A 108 9.85 0.04 -8.22
CA ASP A 108 10.38 0.83 -7.11
C ASP A 108 9.95 0.23 -5.79
N GLN A 109 10.84 0.30 -4.79
CA GLN A 109 10.47 -0.07 -3.46
C GLN A 109 9.54 1.00 -2.84
N ALA A 110 8.41 0.55 -2.31
CA ALA A 110 7.39 1.36 -1.67
C ALA A 110 6.81 0.65 -0.42
N THR A 111 6.24 1.43 0.49
CA THR A 111 5.45 0.89 1.60
C THR A 111 4.21 0.18 1.07
N MET A 112 3.70 -0.81 1.82
CA MET A 112 2.49 -1.59 1.47
C MET A 112 2.58 -2.44 0.19
N LEU A 113 3.71 -2.42 -0.53
CA LEU A 113 3.88 -3.11 -1.81
C LEU A 113 3.56 -4.61 -1.70
N MET A 114 4.23 -5.30 -0.78
CA MET A 114 4.07 -6.76 -0.62
C MET A 114 2.68 -7.15 -0.15
N ASP A 115 2.09 -6.37 0.76
CA ASP A 115 0.72 -6.60 1.24
C ASP A 115 -0.25 -6.46 0.07
N SER A 116 -0.05 -5.46 -0.79
CA SER A 116 -0.94 -5.20 -1.94
C SER A 116 -0.83 -6.28 -3.02
N VAL A 117 0.38 -6.76 -3.30
CA VAL A 117 0.60 -7.89 -4.23
C VAL A 117 -0.08 -9.15 -3.69
N THR A 118 0.15 -9.51 -2.43
CA THR A 118 -0.41 -10.74 -1.85
C THR A 118 -1.94 -10.68 -1.75
N VAL A 119 -2.51 -9.54 -1.37
CA VAL A 119 -3.96 -9.28 -1.38
C VAL A 119 -4.56 -9.46 -2.77
N LEU A 120 -3.96 -8.89 -3.81
CA LEU A 120 -4.45 -9.01 -5.18
C LEU A 120 -4.45 -10.47 -5.63
N LEU A 121 -3.34 -11.18 -5.43
CA LEU A 121 -3.21 -12.60 -5.79
C LEU A 121 -4.26 -13.45 -5.06
N HIS A 122 -4.43 -13.23 -3.75
CA HIS A 122 -5.44 -13.93 -2.95
C HIS A 122 -6.87 -13.64 -3.44
N ARG A 123 -7.22 -12.36 -3.66
CA ARG A 123 -8.54 -11.93 -4.14
C ARG A 123 -8.90 -12.55 -5.50
N LEU A 124 -7.93 -12.72 -6.39
CA LEU A 124 -8.13 -13.34 -7.69
C LEU A 124 -8.06 -14.87 -7.65
N GLY A 125 -7.71 -15.48 -6.51
CA GLY A 125 -7.55 -16.94 -6.39
C GLY A 125 -6.31 -17.47 -7.10
N VAL A 126 -5.24 -16.69 -7.19
CA VAL A 126 -3.96 -17.13 -7.76
C VAL A 126 -3.20 -17.95 -6.71
N ALA A 127 -3.20 -19.27 -6.88
CA ALA A 127 -2.49 -20.18 -6.00
C ALA A 127 -0.97 -20.10 -6.23
N TYR A 128 -0.21 -19.84 -5.16
CA TYR A 128 1.24 -19.83 -5.14
C TYR A 128 1.79 -20.61 -3.94
N VAL A 129 3.05 -21.05 -4.02
CA VAL A 129 3.67 -21.96 -3.06
C VAL A 129 4.81 -21.30 -2.27
N ALA A 130 5.44 -20.30 -2.87
CA ALA A 130 6.50 -19.53 -2.23
C ALA A 130 6.59 -18.13 -2.84
N LEU A 131 7.19 -17.23 -2.09
CA LEU A 131 7.46 -15.86 -2.52
C LEU A 131 8.87 -15.47 -2.07
N MET A 132 9.59 -14.71 -2.88
CA MET A 132 10.84 -14.05 -2.54
C MET A 132 10.73 -12.59 -2.98
N ASN A 133 11.27 -11.65 -2.22
CA ASN A 133 11.17 -10.22 -2.52
C ASN A 133 12.42 -9.44 -2.08
N PRO A 134 13.61 -9.79 -2.60
CA PRO A 134 14.80 -9.00 -2.34
C PRO A 134 14.59 -7.54 -2.77
N VAL A 135 15.14 -6.64 -1.94
CA VAL A 135 15.31 -5.24 -2.31
C VAL A 135 16.72 -5.09 -2.86
N PHE A 136 16.82 -4.52 -4.04
CA PHE A 136 18.08 -4.25 -4.70
C PHE A 136 18.29 -2.74 -4.84
N ARG A 137 19.54 -2.31 -4.72
CA ARG A 137 19.96 -0.98 -5.11
C ARG A 137 20.40 -1.03 -6.56
N VAL A 138 19.75 -0.23 -7.40
CA VAL A 138 20.00 -0.17 -8.84
C VAL A 138 20.52 1.20 -9.25
N ARG A 139 21.32 1.21 -10.31
CA ARG A 139 21.63 2.42 -11.07
C ARG A 139 21.09 2.22 -12.48
N ARG A 140 20.28 3.17 -12.95
CA ARG A 140 19.74 3.15 -14.31
C ARG A 140 20.29 4.30 -15.13
N GLY A 141 20.37 4.12 -16.43
CA GLY A 141 20.67 5.20 -17.34
C GLY A 141 19.41 5.99 -17.73
N PRO A 142 19.56 7.02 -18.58
CA PRO A 142 18.49 7.97 -18.88
C PRO A 142 17.27 7.35 -19.56
N THR A 143 17.42 6.20 -20.22
CA THR A 143 16.32 5.50 -20.90
C THR A 143 15.71 4.37 -20.06
N GLY A 144 16.17 4.22 -18.81
CA GLY A 144 15.73 3.16 -17.91
C GLY A 144 16.53 1.87 -18.01
N GLU A 145 17.61 1.85 -18.80
CA GLU A 145 18.50 0.70 -18.91
C GLU A 145 19.20 0.40 -17.59
N LEU A 146 19.23 -0.87 -17.19
CA LEU A 146 19.89 -1.30 -15.96
C LEU A 146 21.41 -1.24 -16.13
N LEU A 147 22.07 -0.36 -15.38
CA LEU A 147 23.53 -0.16 -15.43
C LEU A 147 24.27 -0.84 -14.28
N ASP A 148 23.62 -1.06 -13.14
CA ASP A 148 24.18 -1.75 -11.97
C ASP A 148 23.06 -2.25 -11.06
N VAL A 149 23.26 -3.39 -10.40
CA VAL A 149 22.35 -3.96 -9.41
C VAL A 149 23.13 -4.68 -8.33
N ARG A 150 22.72 -4.49 -7.07
CA ARG A 150 23.31 -5.17 -5.92
C ARG A 150 22.32 -5.27 -4.77
N PRO A 151 22.43 -6.27 -3.88
CA PRO A 151 21.59 -6.35 -2.69
C PRO A 151 21.61 -5.04 -1.90
N ALA A 152 20.43 -4.51 -1.58
CA ALA A 152 20.33 -3.30 -0.79
C ALA A 152 20.93 -3.54 0.60
N SER A 153 22.01 -2.84 0.90
CA SER A 153 22.69 -2.90 2.20
C SER A 153 23.33 -1.54 2.51
N GLY A 154 23.36 -1.18 3.79
CA GLY A 154 23.95 0.08 4.25
C GLY A 154 23.20 1.34 3.79
N THR A 155 23.86 2.50 3.92
CA THR A 155 23.28 3.82 3.62
C THR A 155 22.96 4.00 2.14
N PRO A 156 21.87 4.70 1.77
CA PRO A 156 21.54 5.02 0.38
C PRO A 156 22.71 5.70 -0.33
N GLU A 157 22.97 5.30 -1.57
CA GLU A 157 24.01 5.94 -2.38
C GLU A 157 23.40 6.96 -3.35
N PRO A 158 24.03 8.13 -3.52
CA PRO A 158 23.56 9.13 -4.48
C PRO A 158 23.46 8.56 -5.90
N GLY A 159 22.34 8.83 -6.58
CA GLY A 159 22.12 8.36 -7.96
C GLY A 159 21.75 6.88 -8.07
N SER A 160 21.41 6.22 -6.96
CA SER A 160 20.84 4.88 -6.93
C SER A 160 19.40 4.89 -6.41
N THR A 161 18.60 3.96 -6.91
CA THR A 161 17.20 3.76 -6.50
C THR A 161 17.08 2.38 -5.87
N GLU A 162 16.20 2.23 -4.88
CA GLU A 162 15.85 0.92 -4.34
C GLU A 162 14.66 0.33 -5.09
N GLU A 163 14.83 -0.88 -5.61
CA GLU A 163 13.80 -1.64 -6.33
C GLU A 163 13.49 -2.93 -5.59
N SER A 164 12.20 -3.30 -5.60
CA SER A 164 11.72 -4.58 -5.12
C SER A 164 11.59 -5.54 -6.29
N TRP A 165 12.36 -6.63 -6.27
CA TRP A 165 12.31 -7.68 -7.28
C TRP A 165 11.56 -8.87 -6.69
N ILE A 166 10.27 -8.98 -7.01
CA ILE A 166 9.39 -9.96 -6.39
C ILE A 166 9.30 -11.18 -7.30
N HIS A 167 9.64 -12.35 -6.77
CA HIS A 167 9.41 -13.64 -7.40
C HIS A 167 8.31 -14.38 -6.64
N VAL A 168 7.30 -14.83 -7.36
CA VAL A 168 6.22 -15.66 -6.83
C VAL A 168 6.26 -17.00 -7.53
N GLN A 169 6.60 -18.05 -6.78
CA GLN A 169 6.56 -19.41 -7.27
C GLN A 169 5.09 -19.86 -7.27
N LEU A 170 4.52 -20.08 -8.45
CA LEU A 170 3.10 -20.43 -8.58
C LEU A 170 2.89 -21.93 -8.32
N SER A 171 1.67 -22.30 -7.93
CA SER A 171 1.28 -23.70 -7.91
C SER A 171 1.28 -24.28 -9.33
N PRO A 172 1.70 -25.54 -9.55
CA PRO A 172 1.48 -26.22 -10.83
C PRO A 172 0.00 -26.23 -11.27
N SER A 173 -0.92 -26.19 -10.30
CA SER A 173 -2.37 -26.13 -10.53
C SER A 173 -2.93 -24.70 -10.67
N VAL A 174 -2.09 -23.68 -10.83
CA VAL A 174 -2.53 -22.28 -10.88
C VAL A 174 -3.57 -22.05 -11.98
N ASN A 175 -4.65 -21.35 -11.64
CA ASN A 175 -5.67 -20.96 -12.61
C ASN A 175 -5.10 -19.90 -13.56
N ARG A 176 -4.90 -20.27 -14.84
CA ARG A 176 -4.33 -19.39 -15.86
C ARG A 176 -5.14 -18.12 -16.12
N LYS A 177 -6.47 -18.17 -15.98
CA LYS A 177 -7.33 -16.98 -16.15
C LYS A 177 -7.14 -15.99 -15.00
N ALA A 178 -7.08 -16.49 -13.77
CA ALA A 178 -6.79 -15.67 -12.60
C ALA A 178 -5.38 -15.05 -12.70
N LEU A 179 -4.39 -15.84 -13.13
CA LEU A 179 -3.01 -15.37 -13.31
C LEU A 179 -2.90 -14.27 -14.39
N ALA A 180 -3.58 -14.44 -15.53
CA ALA A 180 -3.60 -13.43 -16.58
C ALA A 180 -4.26 -12.12 -16.11
N GLU A 181 -5.33 -12.23 -15.31
CA GLU A 181 -5.96 -11.05 -14.72
C GLU A 181 -5.07 -10.38 -13.67
N ALA A 182 -4.34 -11.15 -12.85
CA ALA A 182 -3.35 -10.61 -11.92
C ALA A 182 -2.24 -9.88 -12.67
N GLN A 183 -1.68 -10.47 -13.73
CA GLN A 183 -0.67 -9.84 -14.58
C GLN A 183 -1.16 -8.49 -15.14
N ARG A 184 -2.44 -8.41 -15.52
CA ARG A 184 -3.06 -7.17 -16.03
C ARG A 184 -3.24 -6.10 -14.95
N LEU A 185 -3.62 -6.50 -13.73
CA LEU A 185 -3.95 -5.56 -12.64
C LEU A 185 -2.74 -5.13 -11.80
N LEU A 186 -1.70 -5.97 -11.71
CA LEU A 186 -0.52 -5.72 -10.88
C LEU A 186 0.13 -4.36 -11.11
N PRO A 187 0.41 -3.91 -12.36
CA PRO A 187 1.02 -2.60 -12.58
C PRO A 187 0.22 -1.45 -11.97
N MET A 188 -1.12 -1.50 -12.04
CA MET A 188 -1.98 -0.47 -11.46
C MET A 188 -1.94 -0.49 -9.93
N VAL A 189 -2.06 -1.67 -9.32
CA VAL A 189 -2.05 -1.83 -7.85
C VAL A 189 -0.71 -1.40 -7.24
N VAL A 190 0.39 -1.73 -7.92
CA VAL A 190 1.73 -1.33 -7.51
C VAL A 190 1.94 0.18 -7.68
N ALA A 191 1.45 0.78 -8.78
CA ALA A 191 1.49 2.22 -8.98
C ALA A 191 0.70 2.97 -7.89
N ASP A 192 -0.46 2.46 -7.48
CA ASP A 192 -1.23 3.01 -6.36
C ASP A 192 -0.41 2.99 -5.06
N ALA A 193 0.21 1.85 -4.71
CA ALA A 193 1.03 1.72 -3.51
C ALA A 193 2.22 2.70 -3.51
N ARG A 194 2.89 2.84 -4.66
CA ARG A 194 3.98 3.81 -4.84
C ARG A 194 3.50 5.24 -4.65
N GLN A 195 2.38 5.62 -5.27
CA GLN A 195 1.90 6.99 -5.18
C GLN A 195 1.51 7.36 -3.75
N VAL A 196 0.91 6.42 -3.01
CA VAL A 196 0.63 6.58 -1.57
C VAL A 196 1.91 6.74 -0.77
N ALA A 197 2.94 5.93 -1.04
CA ALA A 197 4.22 6.04 -0.34
C ALA A 197 4.89 7.41 -0.58
N GLN A 198 4.89 7.89 -1.83
CA GLN A 198 5.45 9.19 -2.21
C GLN A 198 4.73 10.37 -1.54
N ASP A 199 3.40 10.34 -1.51
CA ASP A 199 2.58 11.43 -0.94
C ASP A 199 2.28 11.24 0.57
N SER A 200 2.84 10.22 1.23
CA SER A 200 2.46 9.85 2.61
C SER A 200 2.59 10.99 3.64
N VAL A 201 3.65 11.78 3.54
CA VAL A 201 3.86 12.97 4.38
C VAL A 201 2.82 14.04 4.07
N ALA A 202 2.65 14.39 2.78
CA ALA A 202 1.69 15.40 2.35
C ALA A 202 0.24 15.02 2.70
N LEU A 203 -0.14 13.75 2.56
CA LEU A 203 -1.45 13.22 2.95
C LEU A 203 -1.71 13.46 4.45
N SER A 204 -0.72 13.15 5.28
CA SER A 204 -0.80 13.33 6.73
C SER A 204 -0.87 14.82 7.11
N GLU A 205 -0.06 15.66 6.45
CA GLU A 205 -0.03 17.11 6.67
C GLU A 205 -1.37 17.78 6.32
N VAL A 206 -2.00 17.39 5.21
CA VAL A 206 -3.31 17.94 4.80
C VAL A 206 -4.38 17.59 5.83
N LEU A 207 -4.44 16.33 6.28
CA LEU A 207 -5.43 15.89 7.28
C LEU A 207 -5.23 16.61 8.63
N GLN A 208 -3.98 16.70 9.11
CA GLN A 208 -3.65 17.38 10.36
C GLN A 208 -3.86 18.90 10.29
N THR A 209 -3.58 19.50 9.14
CA THR A 209 -3.81 20.94 8.92
C THR A 209 -5.30 21.25 8.94
N LEU A 210 -6.10 20.47 8.23
CA LEU A 210 -7.55 20.61 8.26
C LEU A 210 -8.10 20.45 9.68
N ALA A 211 -7.61 19.46 10.45
CA ALA A 211 -8.01 19.30 11.85
C ALA A 211 -7.74 20.57 12.69
N ARG A 212 -6.57 21.20 12.54
CA ARG A 212 -6.23 22.46 13.23
C ARG A 212 -7.08 23.64 12.76
N GLU A 213 -7.37 23.73 11.47
CA GLU A 213 -8.24 24.77 10.92
C GLU A 213 -9.66 24.66 11.47
N ILE A 214 -10.20 23.44 11.51
CA ILE A 214 -11.52 23.16 12.08
C ILE A 214 -11.55 23.53 13.56
N ASP A 215 -10.51 23.22 14.34
CA ASP A 215 -10.43 23.51 15.78
C ASP A 215 -10.39 25.03 16.07
N THR A 216 -9.64 25.77 15.26
CA THR A 216 -9.38 27.21 15.46
C THR A 216 -10.41 28.15 14.82
N ASP A 217 -11.28 27.64 13.96
CA ASP A 217 -12.35 28.43 13.33
C ASP A 217 -13.34 29.01 14.37
N SER A 218 -14.19 29.95 13.98
CA SER A 218 -15.27 30.47 14.85
C SER A 218 -16.64 29.88 14.52
N GLY A 219 -16.71 28.89 13.61
CA GLY A 219 -17.92 28.40 12.98
C GLY A 219 -18.28 29.13 11.68
N ALA A 220 -17.38 29.97 11.16
CA ALA A 220 -17.59 30.74 9.93
C ALA A 220 -17.29 29.91 8.68
N ARG A 221 -16.24 29.09 8.70
CA ARG A 221 -15.88 28.18 7.60
C ARG A 221 -16.42 26.79 7.82
N PHE A 222 -16.50 26.36 9.08
CA PHE A 222 -16.91 25.01 9.47
C PHE A 222 -18.11 25.09 10.41
N PRO A 223 -19.32 25.38 9.91
CA PRO A 223 -20.49 25.49 10.78
C PRO A 223 -20.86 24.12 11.38
N GLY A 224 -21.15 24.09 12.68
CA GLY A 224 -21.66 22.89 13.36
C GLY A 224 -21.33 22.87 14.84
N PRO A 225 -22.23 22.36 15.71
CA PRO A 225 -21.96 22.24 17.15
C PRO A 225 -20.85 21.24 17.47
N ASP A 226 -20.60 20.29 16.56
CA ASP A 226 -19.73 19.13 16.75
C ASP A 226 -18.29 19.37 16.24
N ARG A 227 -17.92 20.63 16.00
CA ARG A 227 -16.68 21.03 15.31
C ARG A 227 -15.41 20.56 16.03
N ALA A 228 -15.37 20.69 17.35
CA ALA A 228 -14.25 20.22 18.17
C ALA A 228 -14.09 18.70 18.06
N ASP A 229 -15.20 17.95 18.12
CA ASP A 229 -15.16 16.49 17.98
C ASP A 229 -14.73 16.05 16.57
N VAL A 230 -15.10 16.80 15.52
CA VAL A 230 -14.63 16.53 14.15
C VAL A 230 -13.12 16.75 14.06
N ALA A 231 -12.60 17.85 14.62
CA ALA A 231 -11.16 18.08 14.68
C ALA A 231 -10.43 16.94 15.43
N ASP A 232 -10.98 16.52 16.57
CA ASP A 232 -10.47 15.39 17.36
C ASP A 232 -10.50 14.08 16.55
N LEU A 233 -11.58 13.82 15.80
CA LEU A 233 -11.68 12.65 14.94
C LEU A 233 -10.60 12.67 13.86
N LEU A 234 -10.40 13.79 13.16
CA LEU A 234 -9.37 13.87 12.12
C LEU A 234 -7.96 13.64 12.69
N ARG A 235 -7.67 14.14 13.90
CA ARG A 235 -6.41 13.84 14.60
C ARG A 235 -6.29 12.36 14.95
N TRP A 236 -7.35 11.76 15.48
CA TRP A 236 -7.41 10.33 15.77
C TRP A 236 -7.16 9.47 14.52
N LEU A 237 -7.77 9.81 13.38
CA LEU A 237 -7.53 9.16 12.09
C LEU A 237 -6.05 9.27 11.67
N ALA A 238 -5.45 10.45 11.81
CA ALA A 238 -4.04 10.69 11.51
C ALA A 238 -3.09 9.92 12.43
N GLU A 239 -3.51 9.60 13.66
CA GLU A 239 -2.76 8.86 14.68
C GLU A 239 -2.84 7.33 14.50
N GLY A 240 -2.87 6.85 13.25
CA GLY A 240 -2.77 5.42 12.93
C GLY A 240 -4.10 4.65 12.95
N HIS A 241 -5.23 5.33 13.04
CA HIS A 241 -6.55 4.73 12.93
C HIS A 241 -7.09 4.71 11.50
N PHE A 242 -6.45 5.43 10.58
CA PHE A 242 -6.81 5.46 9.17
C PHE A 242 -5.58 5.40 8.27
N VAL A 243 -5.57 4.46 7.32
CA VAL A 243 -4.58 4.44 6.24
C VAL A 243 -5.06 5.39 5.16
N LEU A 244 -4.44 6.57 5.09
CA LEU A 244 -4.70 7.52 4.00
C LEU A 244 -4.16 6.96 2.69
N LEU A 245 -5.06 6.78 1.72
CA LEU A 245 -4.73 6.33 0.37
C LEU A 245 -4.77 7.48 -0.63
N GLY A 246 -5.56 8.52 -0.39
CA GLY A 246 -5.61 9.69 -1.25
C GLY A 246 -6.37 10.83 -0.63
N SER A 247 -6.13 12.03 -1.15
CA SER A 247 -6.94 13.20 -0.82
C SER A 247 -7.14 14.08 -2.04
N GLN A 248 -8.23 14.83 -2.03
CA GLN A 248 -8.51 15.88 -3.01
C GLN A 248 -9.51 16.89 -2.45
N LEU A 249 -9.43 18.11 -2.95
CA LEU A 249 -10.39 19.17 -2.69
C LEU A 249 -11.37 19.26 -3.86
N CYS A 250 -12.66 19.35 -3.55
CA CYS A 250 -13.72 19.45 -4.56
C CYS A 250 -14.55 20.71 -4.30
N ALA A 251 -14.68 21.59 -5.29
CA ALA A 251 -15.72 22.63 -5.24
C ALA A 251 -17.08 21.98 -5.50
N VAL A 252 -18.08 22.30 -4.70
CA VAL A 252 -19.41 21.67 -4.80
C VAL A 252 -20.52 22.69 -5.04
N ASP A 253 -21.43 22.35 -5.95
CA ASP A 253 -22.58 23.17 -6.29
C ASP A 253 -23.75 22.29 -6.77
N GLY A 254 -24.90 22.39 -6.10
CA GLY A 254 -26.16 21.80 -6.54
C GLY A 254 -26.14 20.31 -6.85
N GLY A 255 -25.40 19.49 -6.08
CA GLY A 255 -25.25 18.05 -6.28
C GLY A 255 -24.05 17.66 -7.15
N THR A 256 -23.35 18.64 -7.73
CA THR A 256 -22.16 18.41 -8.57
C THR A 256 -20.89 18.75 -7.83
N ALA A 257 -19.78 18.14 -8.25
CA ALA A 257 -18.46 18.42 -7.70
C ALA A 257 -17.44 18.62 -8.83
N THR A 258 -16.54 19.57 -8.65
CA THR A 258 -15.40 19.83 -9.53
C THR A 258 -14.12 19.66 -8.72
N VAL A 259 -13.23 18.76 -9.15
CA VAL A 259 -11.97 18.49 -8.45
C VAL A 259 -10.97 19.60 -8.75
N ASP A 260 -10.29 20.10 -7.71
CA ASP A 260 -9.07 20.86 -7.87
C ASP A 260 -7.92 19.88 -8.17
N GLU A 261 -7.55 19.78 -9.44
CA GLU A 261 -6.50 18.86 -9.92
C GLU A 261 -5.16 19.05 -9.21
N SER A 262 -4.84 20.28 -8.76
CA SER A 262 -3.59 20.57 -8.05
C SER A 262 -3.55 20.02 -6.62
N SER A 263 -4.74 19.73 -6.06
CA SER A 263 -4.89 19.22 -4.69
C SER A 263 -4.79 17.69 -4.57
N ARG A 264 -4.76 16.96 -5.70
CA ARG A 264 -4.77 15.49 -5.69
C ARG A 264 -3.49 14.93 -5.11
N LEU A 265 -3.65 14.04 -4.13
CA LEU A 265 -2.57 13.28 -3.49
C LEU A 265 -2.89 11.77 -3.48
N GLY A 266 -1.85 10.95 -3.44
CA GLY A 266 -1.96 9.49 -3.37
C GLY A 266 -2.68 8.92 -4.59
N VAL A 267 -3.54 7.92 -4.36
CA VAL A 267 -4.29 7.26 -5.44
C VAL A 267 -5.16 8.23 -6.25
N ALA A 268 -5.56 9.38 -5.68
CA ALA A 268 -6.37 10.37 -6.39
C ALA A 268 -5.66 10.92 -7.64
N ARG A 269 -4.33 11.00 -7.65
CA ARG A 269 -3.55 11.44 -8.83
C ARG A 269 -3.68 10.50 -10.02
N LEU A 270 -3.99 9.22 -9.78
CA LEU A 270 -4.11 8.18 -10.80
C LEU A 270 -5.56 7.92 -11.22
N ARG A 271 -6.52 8.70 -10.73
CA ARG A 271 -7.94 8.56 -11.03
C ARG A 271 -8.45 9.80 -11.72
N THR A 272 -9.33 9.62 -12.70
CA THR A 272 -10.01 10.70 -13.44
C THR A 272 -11.49 10.82 -13.07
N GLU A 273 -12.00 9.84 -12.32
CA GLU A 273 -13.40 9.79 -11.91
C GLU A 273 -13.70 10.88 -10.88
N VAL A 274 -14.78 11.64 -11.12
CA VAL A 274 -15.26 12.67 -10.21
C VAL A 274 -16.59 12.20 -9.63
N LEU A 275 -16.58 11.89 -8.33
CA LEU A 275 -17.81 11.59 -7.59
C LEU A 275 -18.65 12.86 -7.43
N PRO A 276 -19.99 12.76 -7.45
CA PRO A 276 -20.88 13.91 -7.20
C PRO A 276 -20.67 14.48 -5.80
N GLU A 277 -21.38 15.56 -5.46
CA GLU A 277 -21.42 16.09 -4.09
C GLU A 277 -21.81 14.98 -3.10
N LEU A 278 -21.02 14.79 -2.03
CA LEU A 278 -21.19 13.68 -1.08
C LEU A 278 -21.82 14.13 0.25
N SER A 279 -21.80 15.43 0.53
CA SER A 279 -22.37 16.06 1.72
C SER A 279 -23.55 16.96 1.37
N ASN A 280 -24.52 17.11 2.27
CA ASN A 280 -25.56 18.11 2.12
C ASN A 280 -25.13 19.44 2.76
N ARG A 281 -25.79 20.54 2.38
CA ARG A 281 -25.63 21.80 3.10
C ARG A 281 -26.02 21.63 4.57
N GLY A 282 -25.10 21.99 5.47
CA GLY A 282 -25.26 21.84 6.92
C GLY A 282 -24.55 20.61 7.50
N ASP A 283 -24.14 19.66 6.67
CA ASP A 283 -23.29 18.55 7.11
C ASP A 283 -21.84 19.05 7.23
N LEU A 284 -21.24 18.94 8.42
CA LEU A 284 -19.81 19.23 8.60
C LEU A 284 -18.94 18.03 8.19
N LEU A 285 -19.37 16.82 8.51
CA LEU A 285 -18.64 15.58 8.27
C LEU A 285 -19.59 14.51 7.72
N VAL A 286 -19.17 13.84 6.64
CA VAL A 286 -19.85 12.68 6.08
C VAL A 286 -18.84 11.55 5.89
N LEU A 287 -19.27 10.32 6.16
CA LEU A 287 -18.54 9.11 5.83
C LEU A 287 -19.27 8.38 4.71
N ALA A 288 -18.61 8.21 3.57
CA ALA A 288 -19.09 7.38 2.47
C ALA A 288 -18.22 6.13 2.30
N GLN A 289 -18.77 5.08 1.71
CA GLN A 289 -18.00 3.90 1.32
C GLN A 289 -17.92 3.84 -0.21
N ALA A 290 -16.71 3.62 -0.74
CA ALA A 290 -16.50 3.48 -2.17
C ALA A 290 -17.08 2.14 -2.68
N THR A 291 -17.54 2.14 -3.93
CA THR A 291 -18.10 0.96 -4.59
C THR A 291 -17.05 0.10 -5.31
N MET A 292 -15.81 0.59 -5.40
CA MET A 292 -14.69 -0.11 -6.03
C MET A 292 -13.70 -0.57 -4.96
N PRO A 293 -13.25 -1.84 -5.01
CA PRO A 293 -12.30 -2.34 -4.03
C PRO A 293 -10.92 -1.70 -4.23
N SER A 294 -10.24 -1.39 -3.15
CA SER A 294 -8.80 -1.15 -3.14
C SER A 294 -8.08 -2.47 -2.88
N PHE A 295 -7.02 -2.74 -3.62
CA PHE A 295 -6.14 -3.88 -3.36
C PHE A 295 -5.00 -3.53 -2.39
N LEU A 296 -4.96 -2.30 -1.88
CA LEU A 296 -3.94 -1.87 -0.93
C LEU A 296 -4.18 -2.47 0.46
N ARG A 297 -3.09 -2.89 1.11
CA ARG A 297 -3.00 -3.43 2.49
C ARG A 297 -3.78 -4.71 2.79
N TYR A 298 -5.12 -4.63 2.85
CA TYR A 298 -5.99 -5.74 3.28
C TYR A 298 -7.07 -6.07 2.25
N GLY A 299 -7.14 -5.34 1.14
CA GLY A 299 -8.09 -5.63 0.07
C GLY A 299 -9.52 -5.37 0.50
N ALA A 300 -9.91 -4.12 0.64
CA ALA A 300 -11.23 -3.73 1.13
C ALA A 300 -11.80 -2.55 0.34
N TYR A 301 -13.09 -2.31 0.51
CA TYR A 301 -13.75 -1.13 -0.05
C TYR A 301 -13.32 0.09 0.79
N PRO A 302 -12.60 1.06 0.22
CA PRO A 302 -12.15 2.21 0.96
C PRO A 302 -13.32 3.09 1.39
N TYR A 303 -13.12 3.79 2.50
CA TYR A 303 -14.01 4.84 2.98
C TYR A 303 -13.54 6.19 2.46
N ILE A 304 -14.49 7.10 2.31
CA ILE A 304 -14.26 8.50 1.96
C ILE A 304 -14.75 9.33 3.13
N VAL A 305 -13.82 9.94 3.86
CA VAL A 305 -14.10 10.93 4.90
C VAL A 305 -14.22 12.28 4.20
N VAL A 306 -15.37 12.92 4.33
CA VAL A 306 -15.71 14.17 3.66
C VAL A 306 -15.94 15.24 4.70
N VAL A 307 -15.15 16.32 4.65
CA VAL A 307 -15.38 17.52 5.47
C VAL A 307 -15.82 18.66 4.57
N ARG A 308 -16.97 19.27 4.88
CA ARG A 308 -17.47 20.43 4.17
C ARG A 308 -16.90 21.71 4.75
N GLU A 309 -16.41 22.59 3.89
CA GLU A 309 -15.93 23.93 4.25
C GLU A 309 -16.72 24.96 3.43
N GLN A 310 -17.25 25.97 4.12
CA GLN A 310 -17.89 27.12 3.49
C GLN A 310 -16.84 28.16 3.13
N ARG A 311 -16.79 28.57 1.85
CA ARG A 311 -15.93 29.66 1.38
C ARG A 311 -16.77 30.74 0.69
N PRO A 312 -16.28 32.00 0.64
CA PRO A 312 -16.97 33.07 -0.08
C PRO A 312 -17.23 32.76 -1.56
N ALA A 313 -16.36 31.95 -2.19
CA ALA A 313 -16.46 31.56 -3.59
C ALA A 313 -17.38 30.34 -3.83
N GLY A 314 -17.93 29.74 -2.78
CA GLY A 314 -18.70 28.49 -2.84
C GLY A 314 -18.19 27.46 -1.83
N ASP A 315 -19.04 26.50 -1.50
CA ASP A 315 -18.67 25.41 -0.59
C ASP A 315 -17.68 24.46 -1.26
N VAL A 316 -16.79 23.88 -0.46
CA VAL A 316 -15.85 22.85 -0.90
C VAL A 316 -15.91 21.64 0.01
N GLU A 317 -15.56 20.47 -0.53
CA GLU A 317 -15.41 19.21 0.18
C GLU A 317 -13.94 18.80 0.19
N HIS A 318 -13.39 18.64 1.40
CA HIS A 318 -12.13 17.93 1.61
C HIS A 318 -12.44 16.44 1.66
N ARG A 319 -11.98 15.69 0.65
CA ARG A 319 -12.25 14.24 0.54
C ARG A 319 -10.98 13.45 0.82
N PHE A 320 -11.00 12.61 1.83
CA PHE A 320 -9.92 11.69 2.18
C PHE A 320 -10.36 10.26 1.93
N VAL A 321 -9.67 9.58 1.02
CA VAL A 321 -9.90 8.17 0.70
C VAL A 321 -8.96 7.33 1.53
N GLY A 322 -9.47 6.30 2.20
CA GLY A 322 -8.61 5.42 2.99
C GLY A 322 -9.29 4.19 3.58
N LEU A 323 -8.55 3.51 4.44
CA LEU A 323 -8.98 2.27 5.09
C LEU A 323 -8.83 2.40 6.61
N PHE A 324 -9.87 2.07 7.37
CA PHE A 324 -9.74 1.93 8.82
C PHE A 324 -8.75 0.80 9.16
N THR A 325 -7.89 1.06 10.13
CA THR A 325 -6.92 0.06 10.58
C THR A 325 -7.58 -0.96 11.49
N VAL A 326 -6.91 -2.10 11.72
CA VAL A 326 -7.39 -3.08 12.72
C VAL A 326 -7.56 -2.41 14.09
N ALA A 327 -6.64 -1.52 14.47
CA ALA A 327 -6.73 -0.76 15.73
C ALA A 327 -8.00 0.10 15.79
N ALA A 328 -8.40 0.73 14.67
CA ALA A 328 -9.64 1.49 14.59
C ALA A 328 -10.88 0.58 14.67
N MET A 329 -10.88 -0.53 13.94
CA MET A 329 -12.00 -1.48 13.91
C MET A 329 -12.20 -2.19 15.27
N SER A 330 -11.16 -2.26 16.10
CA SER A 330 -11.22 -2.85 17.45
C SER A 330 -11.21 -1.81 18.57
N ALA A 331 -11.31 -0.52 18.25
CA ALA A 331 -11.25 0.53 19.25
C ALA A 331 -12.50 0.51 20.16
N ASN A 332 -12.33 0.93 21.40
CA ASN A 332 -13.48 1.15 22.27
C ASN A 332 -14.29 2.32 21.71
N VAL A 333 -15.61 2.17 21.57
CA VAL A 333 -16.49 3.22 21.02
C VAL A 333 -16.46 4.51 21.84
N LEU A 334 -16.05 4.44 23.11
CA LEU A 334 -15.85 5.59 23.99
C LEU A 334 -14.53 6.34 23.75
N ASP A 335 -13.60 5.75 23.01
CA ASP A 335 -12.31 6.36 22.63
C ASP A 335 -12.36 6.98 21.23
N ILE A 336 -13.36 6.62 20.41
CA ILE A 336 -13.53 7.18 19.06
C ILE A 336 -14.21 8.56 19.18
N PRO A 337 -13.58 9.67 18.72
CA PRO A 337 -14.20 10.99 18.74
C PRO A 337 -15.48 11.03 17.88
N LEU A 338 -16.40 11.95 18.17
CA LEU A 338 -17.81 11.97 17.73
C LEU A 338 -18.66 10.79 18.22
N VAL A 339 -18.20 9.55 18.01
CA VAL A 339 -18.91 8.34 18.43
C VAL A 339 -19.07 8.34 19.94
N SER A 340 -17.99 8.60 20.68
CA SER A 340 -18.01 8.59 22.14
C SER A 340 -19.01 9.61 22.72
N ARG A 341 -19.14 10.79 22.14
CA ARG A 341 -20.14 11.78 22.56
C ARG A 341 -21.56 11.28 22.29
N ARG A 342 -21.83 10.75 21.10
CA ARG A 342 -23.15 10.17 20.76
C ARG A 342 -23.50 9.00 21.68
N VAL A 343 -22.53 8.14 21.99
CA VAL A 343 -22.72 7.05 22.96
C VAL A 343 -23.04 7.62 24.34
N ARG A 344 -22.31 8.62 24.83
CA ARG A 344 -22.60 9.26 26.13
C ARG A 344 -23.99 9.92 26.16
N GLU A 345 -24.41 10.57 25.07
CA GLU A 345 -25.76 11.15 24.93
C GLU A 345 -26.84 10.05 25.05
N VAL A 346 -26.69 8.95 24.30
CA VAL A 346 -27.60 7.80 24.33
C VAL A 346 -27.62 7.14 25.72
N MET A 347 -26.47 7.01 26.36
CA MET A 347 -26.35 6.49 27.73
C MET A 347 -27.06 7.39 28.75
N ALA A 348 -26.92 8.72 28.65
CA ALA A 348 -27.61 9.67 29.52
C ALA A 348 -29.13 9.59 29.34
N MET A 349 -29.61 9.40 28.11
CA MET A 349 -31.04 9.18 27.85
C MET A 349 -31.54 7.88 28.50
N SER A 350 -30.72 6.82 28.47
CA SER A 350 -31.08 5.51 29.04
C SER A 350 -31.18 5.49 30.57
N GLN A 351 -30.54 6.43 31.26
CA GLN A 351 -30.62 6.52 32.73
C GLN A 351 -32.02 6.89 33.22
N ASN A 352 -32.84 7.50 32.36
CA ASN A 352 -34.24 7.82 32.65
C ASN A 352 -35.19 6.61 32.48
N ASP A 353 -34.68 5.47 32.03
CA ASP A 353 -35.44 4.22 31.94
C ASP A 353 -35.30 3.40 33.24
N PRO A 354 -36.41 2.94 33.86
CA PRO A 354 -36.39 2.14 35.08
C PRO A 354 -35.61 0.82 34.99
N SER A 355 -35.44 0.29 33.77
CA SER A 355 -34.68 -0.94 33.51
C SER A 355 -33.16 -0.73 33.46
N HIS A 356 -32.70 0.53 33.48
CA HIS A 356 -31.29 0.93 33.40
C HIS A 356 -30.49 0.15 32.35
N PRO A 357 -30.91 0.14 31.07
CA PRO A 357 -30.33 -0.73 30.05
C PRO A 357 -28.96 -0.25 29.55
N GLY A 358 -28.37 0.78 30.15
CA GLY A 358 -27.17 1.45 29.67
C GLY A 358 -26.01 0.50 29.37
N GLN A 359 -25.69 -0.42 30.28
CA GLN A 359 -24.58 -1.37 30.04
C GLN A 359 -24.85 -2.26 28.83
N LEU A 360 -26.06 -2.82 28.72
CA LEU A 360 -26.46 -3.65 27.58
C LEU A 360 -26.41 -2.85 26.27
N MET A 361 -26.82 -1.59 26.30
CA MET A 361 -26.80 -0.74 25.11
C MET A 361 -25.37 -0.39 24.67
N LEU A 362 -24.47 -0.13 25.62
CA LEU A 362 -23.04 0.03 25.32
C LEU A 362 -22.45 -1.26 24.73
N ASP A 363 -22.76 -2.41 25.31
CA ASP A 363 -22.29 -3.71 24.81
C ASP A 363 -22.77 -3.96 23.37
N ILE A 364 -24.04 -3.63 23.06
CA ILE A 364 -24.57 -3.71 21.69
C ILE A 364 -23.82 -2.76 20.76
N ILE A 365 -23.70 -1.48 21.12
CA ILE A 365 -23.06 -0.47 20.25
C ILE A 365 -21.59 -0.84 19.97
N GLN A 366 -20.87 -1.38 20.95
CA GLN A 366 -19.48 -1.83 20.80
C GLN A 366 -19.33 -2.99 19.79
N THR A 367 -20.40 -3.74 19.52
CA THR A 367 -20.40 -4.87 18.57
C THR A 367 -20.93 -4.52 17.18
N ILE A 368 -21.39 -3.28 16.96
CA ILE A 368 -21.82 -2.83 15.64
C ILE A 368 -20.55 -2.61 14.78
N PRO A 369 -20.42 -3.30 13.62
CA PRO A 369 -19.20 -3.30 12.82
C PRO A 369 -18.92 -1.99 12.08
#